data_AF-A0A7Y4VPD5-F1
#
_entry.id   AF-A0A7Y4VPD5-F1
#
_cell.length_a   1.000
_cell.length_b   1.000
_cell.length_c   1.000
_cell.angle_alpha   90.00
_cell.angle_beta   90.00
_cell.angle_gamma   90.00
#
_symmetry.space_group_name_H-M   'P 1'
#
loop_
_entity.id
_entity.type
_entity.pdbx_description
1 polymer ?
#
loop_
_entity_poly.entity_id
_entity_poly.type
_entity_poly.pdbx_seq_one_letter_code
_entity_poly.pdbx_strand_id
1 'polypeptide(L)'
;MLKRQASTSDGGRTVHCTHCGRAQEVARRAMSVFCVHCTQRLIIEDYTITSYHATRMFATCGDIVVEKSGFVSAPIRVRQLTVRGRVQGNVEARGCVRIDRTGQFRGDIVAPRLVVADGAQLNGYLRIAPSSAGDRMEERAP
;
A
#
# COMPACT_ATOMS: atom_id res chain seq x y z
N MET A 1 -14.10 17.25 -37.46
CA MET A 1 -14.16 15.94 -36.79
C MET A 1 -12.77 15.33 -36.79
N LEU A 2 -11.97 15.53 -35.73
CA LEU A 2 -10.67 14.86 -35.59
C LEU A 2 -10.72 13.92 -34.38
N LYS A 3 -10.74 12.62 -34.66
CA LYS A 3 -10.43 11.57 -33.68
C LYS A 3 -8.92 11.65 -33.40
N ARG A 4 -8.53 12.24 -32.27
CA ARG A 4 -7.18 12.06 -31.73
C ARG A 4 -7.13 10.69 -31.05
N GLN A 5 -6.68 9.70 -31.81
CA GLN A 5 -6.10 8.49 -31.23
C GLN A 5 -4.77 8.88 -30.57
N ALA A 6 -4.73 8.84 -29.24
CA ALA A 6 -3.50 8.96 -28.48
C ALA A 6 -2.90 7.55 -28.33
N SER A 7 -2.22 7.08 -29.38
CA SER A 7 -1.26 5.99 -29.26
C SER A 7 0.10 6.60 -28.93
N THR A 8 0.35 6.85 -27.65
CA THR A 8 1.69 7.08 -27.11
C THR A 8 1.86 6.23 -25.88
N SER A 9 2.60 5.14 -26.03
CA SER A 9 3.17 4.34 -24.95
C SER A 9 4.14 5.19 -24.13
N ASP A 10 3.61 6.01 -23.23
CA ASP A 10 4.37 6.64 -22.15
C ASP A 10 3.99 5.96 -20.83
N GLY A 11 5.00 5.49 -20.11
CA GLY A 11 4.86 4.47 -19.09
C GLY A 11 4.17 4.94 -17.83
N GLY A 12 2.86 5.05 -17.82
CA GLY A 12 2.08 5.27 -16.60
C GLY A 12 2.15 4.09 -15.63
N ARG A 13 1.92 4.35 -14.33
CA ARG A 13 1.58 3.31 -13.35
C ARG A 13 0.18 3.55 -12.82
N THR A 14 -0.56 2.48 -12.52
CA THR A 14 -1.86 2.59 -11.87
C THR A 14 -1.67 2.71 -10.36
N VAL A 15 -2.29 3.71 -9.75
CA VAL A 15 -2.26 3.93 -8.30
C VAL A 15 -3.67 4.04 -7.75
N HIS A 16 -3.87 3.57 -6.51
CA HIS A 16 -5.16 3.62 -5.84
C HIS A 16 -5.22 4.79 -4.86
N CYS A 17 -6.29 5.57 -4.93
CA CYS A 17 -6.52 6.65 -4.00
C CYS A 17 -6.67 6.12 -2.56
N THR A 18 -5.89 6.65 -1.62
CA THR A 18 -5.95 6.31 -0.19
C THR A 18 -7.21 6.86 0.52
N HIS A 19 -7.97 7.71 -0.15
CA HIS A 19 -9.21 8.30 0.35
C HIS A 19 -10.47 7.62 -0.22
N CYS A 20 -10.62 7.53 -1.55
CA CYS A 20 -11.81 6.95 -2.19
C CYS A 20 -11.62 5.52 -2.74
N GLY A 21 -10.39 4.98 -2.77
CA GLY A 21 -10.09 3.62 -3.23
C GLY A 21 -10.08 3.39 -4.74
N ARG A 22 -10.55 4.35 -5.56
CA ARG A 22 -10.54 4.24 -7.02
C ARG A 22 -9.12 4.30 -7.59
N ALA A 23 -8.91 3.53 -8.65
CA ALA A 23 -7.66 3.48 -9.40
C ALA A 23 -7.56 4.65 -10.39
N GLN A 24 -6.36 5.15 -10.61
CA GLN A 24 -6.07 6.13 -11.65
C GLN A 24 -4.68 5.91 -12.23
N GLU A 25 -4.51 6.23 -13.51
CA GLU A 25 -3.19 6.26 -14.13
C GLU A 25 -2.46 7.55 -13.77
N VAL A 26 -1.19 7.40 -13.41
CA VAL A 26 -0.29 8.51 -13.11
C VAL A 26 1.01 8.33 -13.86
N ALA A 27 1.69 9.43 -14.15
CA ALA A 27 3.04 9.39 -14.71
C ALA A 27 3.97 8.58 -13.80
N ARG A 28 4.89 7.80 -14.38
CA ARG A 28 5.81 6.92 -13.64
C ARG A 28 6.60 7.65 -12.54
N ARG A 29 6.93 8.93 -12.78
CA ARG A 29 7.73 9.80 -11.89
C ARG A 29 6.88 10.74 -11.03
N ALA A 30 5.55 10.60 -11.03
CA ALA A 30 4.71 11.46 -10.21
C ALA A 30 4.98 11.22 -8.73
N MET A 31 5.40 12.28 -8.02
CA MET A 31 5.64 12.28 -6.58
C MET A 31 4.35 12.59 -5.79
N SER A 32 3.53 13.48 -6.33
CA SER A 32 2.17 13.72 -5.86
C SER A 32 1.22 14.03 -7.00
N VAL A 33 -0.05 13.68 -6.83
CA VAL A 33 -1.13 13.94 -7.80
C VAL A 33 -2.41 14.27 -7.07
N PHE A 34 -3.36 14.87 -7.77
CA PHE A 34 -4.74 14.96 -7.29
C PHE A 34 -5.52 13.75 -7.75
N CYS A 35 -6.40 13.26 -6.88
CA CYS A 35 -7.32 12.22 -7.28
C CYS A 35 -8.39 12.79 -8.22
N VAL A 36 -8.59 12.18 -9.39
CA VAL A 36 -9.64 12.63 -10.34
C VAL A 36 -11.07 12.39 -9.82
N HIS A 37 -11.20 11.59 -8.76
CA HIS A 37 -12.49 11.15 -8.25
C HIS A 37 -12.95 11.83 -6.96
N CYS A 38 -12.01 12.26 -6.11
CA CYS A 38 -12.33 12.91 -4.84
C CYS A 38 -11.51 14.18 -4.62
N THR A 39 -10.71 14.60 -5.60
CA THR A 39 -9.88 15.83 -5.58
C THR A 39 -8.84 15.92 -4.46
N GLN A 40 -8.71 14.88 -3.65
CA GLN A 40 -7.73 14.82 -2.56
C GLN A 40 -6.31 14.68 -3.11
N ARG A 41 -5.35 15.37 -2.47
CA ARG A 41 -3.93 15.22 -2.77
C ARG A 41 -3.43 13.85 -2.33
N LEU A 42 -2.83 13.12 -3.26
CA LEU A 42 -2.23 11.82 -3.06
C LEU A 42 -0.71 11.94 -3.10
N ILE A 43 -0.06 11.32 -2.13
CA ILE A 43 1.39 11.14 -2.08
C ILE A 43 1.68 9.77 -2.70
N ILE A 44 2.58 9.70 -3.67
CA ILE A 44 2.93 8.46 -4.39
C ILE A 44 4.38 8.03 -4.11
N GLU A 45 5.08 8.81 -3.28
CA GLU A 45 6.43 8.52 -2.86
C GLU A 45 6.49 7.30 -1.93
N ASP A 46 7.60 6.58 -2.06
CA ASP A 46 7.94 5.47 -1.18
C ASP A 46 8.64 6.03 0.07
N TYR A 47 8.33 5.47 1.23
CA TYR A 47 8.90 5.93 2.51
C TYR A 47 9.69 4.82 3.17
N THR A 48 10.91 5.15 3.62
CA THR A 48 11.71 4.29 4.49
C THR A 48 11.80 4.92 5.87
N ILE A 49 11.32 4.21 6.88
CA ILE A 49 11.21 4.72 8.25
C ILE A 49 12.29 4.04 9.09
N THR A 50 13.29 4.83 9.50
CA THR A 50 14.42 4.36 10.33
C THR A 50 14.31 4.81 11.79
N SER A 51 13.42 5.76 12.10
CA SER A 51 13.26 6.37 13.42
C SER A 51 11.79 6.31 13.90
N TYR A 52 11.51 6.95 15.04
CA TYR A 52 10.16 7.07 15.58
C TYR A 52 9.30 8.01 14.72
N HIS A 53 8.17 7.51 14.22
CA HIS A 53 7.23 8.26 13.41
C HIS A 53 5.79 8.05 13.93
N ALA A 54 5.26 9.08 14.60
CA ALA A 54 3.88 9.12 15.04
C ALA A 54 3.14 10.27 14.36
N THR A 55 2.03 9.96 13.71
CA THR A 55 1.17 10.94 13.03
C THR A 55 -0.28 10.52 13.19
N ARG A 56 -1.20 11.45 12.94
CA ARG A 56 -2.65 11.17 12.99
C ARG A 56 -3.07 10.15 11.94
N MET A 57 -2.46 10.17 10.75
CA MET A 57 -2.72 9.24 9.66
C MET A 57 -1.55 9.26 8.68
N PHE A 58 -1.04 8.09 8.30
CA PHE A 58 -0.01 7.96 7.28
C PHE A 58 -0.64 7.34 6.03
N ALA A 59 -0.83 8.13 4.98
CA ALA A 59 -1.41 7.66 3.73
C ALA A 59 -0.46 7.91 2.55
N THR A 60 -0.03 6.85 1.86
CA THR A 60 0.72 6.92 0.61
C THR A 60 0.22 5.88 -0.39
N CYS A 61 0.27 6.22 -1.68
CA CYS A 61 0.04 5.28 -2.77
C CYS A 61 1.30 4.48 -3.12
N GLY A 62 2.45 4.85 -2.57
CA GLY A 62 3.72 4.15 -2.69
C GLY A 62 3.86 3.00 -1.68
N ASP A 63 5.11 2.58 -1.51
CA ASP A 63 5.49 1.52 -0.59
C ASP A 63 6.08 2.10 0.69
N ILE A 64 5.78 1.47 1.83
CA ILE A 64 6.37 1.83 3.11
C ILE A 64 7.25 0.67 3.59
N VAL A 65 8.49 1.00 3.94
CA VAL A 65 9.44 0.09 4.57
C VAL A 65 9.77 0.62 5.96
N VAL A 66 9.39 -0.14 6.98
CA VAL A 66 9.78 0.14 8.37
C VAL A 66 11.04 -0.67 8.65
N GLU A 67 12.16 0.01 8.80
CA GLU A 67 13.43 -0.62 9.14
C GLU A 67 13.47 -1.09 10.60
N LYS A 68 14.50 -1.86 10.97
CA LYS A 68 14.61 -2.47 12.31
C LYS A 68 14.51 -1.46 13.47
N SER A 69 15.11 -0.28 13.29
CA SER A 69 15.07 0.82 14.29
C SER A 69 13.82 1.70 14.17
N GLY A 70 12.99 1.47 13.15
CA GLY A 70 11.77 2.22 12.91
C GLY A 70 10.67 1.85 13.90
N PHE A 71 9.98 2.86 14.40
CA PHE A 71 8.77 2.69 15.20
C PHE A 71 7.66 3.57 14.63
N VAL A 72 6.57 2.97 14.15
CA VAL A 72 5.43 3.71 13.62
C VAL A 72 4.25 3.57 14.56
N SER A 73 3.69 4.70 15.01
CA SER A 73 2.46 4.72 15.79
C SER A 73 1.41 5.60 15.11
N ALA A 74 0.70 5.02 14.14
CA ALA A 74 -0.32 5.71 13.35
C ALA A 74 -1.20 4.71 12.60
N PRO A 75 -2.43 5.10 12.22
CA PRO A 75 -3.18 4.43 11.16
C PRO A 75 -2.45 4.59 9.81
N ILE A 76 -2.24 3.49 9.08
CA ILE A 76 -1.49 3.46 7.82
C ILE A 76 -2.40 3.03 6.68
N ARG A 77 -2.40 3.80 5.59
CA ARG A 77 -3.00 3.42 4.30
C ARG A 77 -1.94 3.38 3.23
N VAL A 78 -1.72 2.22 2.64
CA VAL A 78 -0.57 2.00 1.76
C VAL A 78 -0.85 1.00 0.64
N ARG A 79 -0.06 1.02 -0.42
CA ARG A 79 -0.06 -0.04 -1.42
C ARG A 79 0.61 -1.29 -0.88
N GLN A 80 1.87 -1.21 -0.50
CA GLN A 80 2.62 -2.32 0.10
C GLN A 80 3.32 -1.87 1.38
N LEU A 81 3.30 -2.73 2.40
CA LEU A 81 3.96 -2.47 3.68
C LEU A 81 4.99 -3.57 3.94
N THR A 82 6.22 -3.20 4.25
CA THR A 82 7.25 -4.12 4.77
C THR A 82 7.65 -3.69 6.17
N VAL A 83 7.52 -4.58 7.16
CA VAL A 83 7.78 -4.30 8.58
C VAL A 83 8.97 -5.13 9.06
N ARG A 84 10.10 -4.45 9.33
CA ARG A 84 11.28 -5.03 10.00
C ARG A 84 11.45 -4.54 11.43
N GLY A 85 10.86 -3.38 11.76
CA GLY A 85 10.85 -2.79 13.09
C GLY A 85 9.53 -2.97 13.81
N ARG A 86 9.05 -1.90 14.45
CA ARG A 86 7.82 -1.92 15.26
C ARG A 86 6.73 -1.05 14.62
N VAL A 87 5.51 -1.58 14.55
CA VAL A 87 4.34 -0.84 14.07
C VAL A 87 3.18 -1.05 15.02
N GLN A 88 2.56 0.06 15.43
CA GLN A 88 1.38 0.10 16.26
C GLN A 88 0.30 0.94 15.58
N GLY A 89 -0.83 0.33 15.27
CA GLY A 89 -1.96 1.01 14.63
C GLY A 89 -2.64 0.18 13.55
N ASN A 90 -3.71 0.74 12.99
CA ASN A 90 -4.53 0.05 12.00
C ASN A 90 -3.93 0.23 10.61
N VAL A 91 -3.69 -0.88 9.92
CA VAL A 91 -3.11 -0.91 8.57
C VAL A 91 -4.17 -1.34 7.56
N GLU A 92 -4.42 -0.48 6.58
CA GLU A 92 -5.17 -0.80 5.38
C GLU A 92 -4.19 -0.84 4.20
N ALA A 93 -3.84 -2.05 3.77
CA ALA A 93 -3.00 -2.25 2.60
C ALA A 93 -3.82 -2.71 1.41
N ARG A 94 -3.58 -2.13 0.22
CA ARG A 94 -4.23 -2.55 -1.03
C ARG A 94 -3.51 -3.72 -1.72
N GLY A 95 -2.27 -3.98 -1.33
CA GLY A 95 -1.43 -5.06 -1.86
C GLY A 95 -0.91 -5.95 -0.75
N CYS A 96 0.37 -6.30 -0.80
CA CYS A 96 0.97 -7.21 0.18
C CYS A 96 1.45 -6.46 1.43
N VAL A 97 1.13 -7.01 2.60
CA VAL A 97 1.82 -6.70 3.86
C VAL A 97 2.85 -7.81 4.12
N ARG A 98 4.09 -7.42 4.39
CA ARG A 98 5.18 -8.32 4.71
C ARG A 98 5.74 -7.96 6.09
N ILE A 99 5.82 -8.94 6.97
CA ILE A 99 6.44 -8.79 8.28
C ILE A 99 7.68 -9.67 8.29
N ASP A 100 8.82 -9.04 8.45
CA ASP A 100 10.14 -9.67 8.47
C ASP A 100 10.45 -10.25 9.86
N ARG A 101 11.56 -10.99 10.00
CA ARG A 101 11.89 -11.77 11.22
C ARG A 101 11.88 -10.95 12.50
N THR A 102 12.30 -9.68 12.45
CA THR A 102 12.34 -8.79 13.62
C THR A 102 11.11 -7.90 13.73
N GLY A 103 10.13 -8.06 12.84
CA GLY A 103 8.93 -7.24 12.77
C GLY A 103 8.01 -7.49 13.96
N GLN A 104 7.60 -6.42 14.63
CA GLN A 104 6.58 -6.44 15.67
C GLN A 104 5.40 -5.58 15.24
N PHE A 105 4.24 -6.21 15.11
CA PHE A 105 3.01 -5.56 14.72
C PHE A 105 1.97 -5.64 15.84
N ARG A 106 1.36 -4.51 16.17
CA ARG A 106 0.24 -4.41 17.12
C ARG A 106 -0.90 -3.58 16.55
N GLY A 107 -2.06 -4.19 16.31
CA GLY A 107 -3.25 -3.51 15.78
C GLY A 107 -3.97 -4.34 14.75
N ASP A 108 -4.83 -3.69 13.96
CA ASP A 108 -5.64 -4.38 12.96
C ASP A 108 -5.03 -4.28 11.56
N ILE A 109 -5.06 -5.36 10.79
CA ILE A 109 -4.61 -5.36 9.38
C ILE A 109 -5.76 -5.76 8.46
N VAL A 110 -5.97 -4.95 7.43
CA VAL A 110 -6.81 -5.28 6.27
C VAL A 110 -5.92 -5.30 5.05
N ALA A 111 -5.75 -6.46 4.41
CA ALA A 111 -4.92 -6.60 3.23
C ALA A 111 -5.35 -7.79 2.37
N PRO A 112 -5.13 -7.78 1.04
CA PRO A 112 -5.38 -8.97 0.22
C PRO A 112 -4.34 -10.08 0.39
N ARG A 113 -3.12 -9.73 0.82
CA ARG A 113 -2.07 -10.71 1.04
C ARG A 113 -1.22 -10.32 2.25
N LEU A 114 -0.96 -11.29 3.11
CA LEU A 114 -0.08 -11.16 4.27
C LEU A 114 1.02 -12.22 4.18
N VAL A 115 2.27 -11.81 4.40
CA VAL A 115 3.44 -12.69 4.50
C VAL A 115 4.11 -12.40 5.83
N VAL A 116 4.26 -13.42 6.65
CA VAL A 116 4.90 -13.33 7.97
C VAL A 116 6.13 -14.23 7.95
N ALA A 117 7.29 -13.66 8.22
CA ALA A 117 8.54 -14.39 8.35
C ALA A 117 8.63 -15.07 9.72
N ASP A 118 9.43 -16.13 9.78
CA ASP A 118 9.77 -16.80 11.03
C ASP A 118 10.35 -15.82 12.06
N GLY A 119 9.92 -15.91 13.31
CA GLY A 119 10.33 -15.03 14.42
C GLY A 119 9.58 -13.70 14.53
N ALA A 120 8.73 -13.35 13.56
CA ALA A 120 7.92 -12.13 13.61
C ALA A 120 6.83 -12.20 14.69
N GLN A 121 6.53 -11.06 15.31
CA GLN A 121 5.42 -10.93 16.26
C GLN A 121 4.28 -10.15 15.64
N LEU A 122 3.09 -10.73 15.66
CA LEU A 122 1.87 -10.07 15.21
C LEU A 122 0.77 -10.26 16.25
N ASN A 123 0.21 -9.15 16.75
CA ASN A 123 -0.87 -9.15 17.73
C ASN A 123 -2.00 -8.21 17.28
N GLY A 124 -3.19 -8.76 17.07
CA GLY A 124 -4.41 -7.99 16.75
C GLY A 124 -5.30 -8.70 15.74
N TYR A 125 -6.27 -7.99 15.18
CA TYR A 125 -7.25 -8.59 14.27
C TYR A 125 -6.79 -8.48 12.81
N LEU A 126 -6.95 -9.58 12.08
CA LEU A 126 -6.57 -9.68 10.68
C LEU A 126 -7.80 -9.93 9.81
N ARG A 127 -7.94 -9.16 8.74
CA ARG A 127 -8.89 -9.43 7.65
C ARG A 127 -8.11 -9.54 6.35
N ILE A 128 -7.87 -10.78 5.94
CA ILE A 128 -7.20 -11.09 4.68
C ILE A 128 -8.23 -11.59 3.68
N ALA A 129 -8.51 -10.78 2.66
CA ALA A 129 -9.49 -11.11 1.63
C ALA A 129 -9.00 -10.59 0.27
N PRO A 130 -9.12 -11.38 -0.81
CA PRO A 130 -8.68 -10.95 -2.13
C PRO A 130 -9.36 -9.63 -2.51
N SER A 131 -8.57 -8.66 -2.96
CA SER A 131 -9.12 -7.47 -3.60
C SER A 131 -9.72 -7.96 -4.91
N SER A 132 -11.04 -7.85 -5.07
CA SER A 132 -11.85 -8.39 -6.17
C SER A 132 -11.57 -7.74 -7.55
N ALA A 133 -10.31 -7.45 -7.87
CA ALA A 133 -9.87 -6.74 -9.07
C ALA A 133 -9.00 -7.60 -10.00
N GLY A 134 -9.00 -8.93 -9.87
CA GLY A 134 -8.14 -9.76 -10.73
C GLY A 134 -8.42 -11.27 -10.84
N ASP A 135 -9.48 -11.83 -10.25
CA ASP A 135 -9.81 -13.27 -10.43
C ASP A 135 -10.68 -13.49 -11.68
N ARG A 136 -10.09 -13.21 -12.85
CA ARG A 136 -10.48 -13.87 -14.10
C ARG A 136 -9.20 -14.38 -14.75
N MET A 137 -9.07 -15.72 -14.76
CA MET A 137 -8.09 -16.53 -15.49
C MET A 137 -7.00 -17.16 -14.63
N GLU A 138 -7.27 -18.38 -14.11
CA GLU A 138 -6.44 -19.58 -14.32
C GLU A 138 -7.21 -20.84 -13.84
N GLU A 139 -8.37 -21.12 -14.44
CA GLU A 139 -8.96 -22.47 -14.40
C GLU A 139 -8.70 -23.11 -15.77
N ARG A 140 -7.45 -23.52 -15.98
CA ARG A 140 -7.07 -24.34 -17.12
C ARG A 140 -5.88 -25.21 -16.78
N ALA A 141 -6.17 -26.41 -16.29
CA ALA A 141 -5.62 -27.71 -16.73
C ALA A 141 -5.52 -28.71 -15.57
N PRO A 142 -5.48 -30.04 -15.84
CA PRO A 142 -5.84 -30.76 -17.07
C PRO A 142 -7.22 -31.43 -17.00
#